data_AF-A0A7X5WPB8-F1
#
_entry.id   AF-A0A7X5WPB8-F1
#
_cell.length_a   1.000
_cell.length_b   1.000
_cell.length_c   1.000
_cell.angle_alpha   90.00
_cell.angle_beta   90.00
_cell.angle_gamma   90.00
#
_symmetry.space_group_name_H-M   'P 1'
#
loop_
_entity.id
_entity.type
_entity.pdbx_description
1 polymer ?
#
loop_
_entity_poly.entity_id
_entity_poly.type
_entity_poly.pdbx_seq_one_letter_code
_entity_poly.pdbx_strand_id
1 'polypeptide(L)'
;AIVSATATAANQNEWMGYMEERLEKYPELTLVATKYPGEDQNAAFQDSQDLIKKFPGLRGIFGITSVAFPGAAEAVKQGGKTGQVLVTGLSTPNDMKPYVE
;
A
#
# COMPACT_ATOMS: atom_id res chain seq x y z
N ALA A 1 -5.91 1.24 -2.64
CA ALA A 1 -5.11 2.47 -2.48
C ALA A 1 -3.64 2.14 -2.72
N ILE A 2 -2.82 3.15 -3.03
CA ILE A 2 -1.37 3.00 -3.21
C ILE A 2 -0.64 3.82 -2.13
N VAL A 3 0.38 3.24 -1.51
CA VAL A 3 1.34 3.90 -0.62
C VAL A 3 2.71 3.77 -1.27
N SER A 4 3.23 4.88 -1.78
CA SER A 4 4.42 4.98 -2.63
C SER A 4 5.63 5.55 -1.87
N ALA A 5 6.69 5.91 -2.61
CA ALA A 5 7.86 6.62 -2.11
C ALA A 5 7.58 8.14 -2.07
N THR A 6 8.39 8.94 -2.76
CA THR A 6 8.14 10.36 -3.01
C THR A 6 7.34 10.54 -4.31
N ALA A 7 6.71 11.70 -4.48
CA ALA A 7 5.96 12.03 -5.70
C ALA A 7 6.84 12.13 -6.96
N THR A 8 8.17 12.21 -6.81
CA THR A 8 9.14 12.36 -7.89
C THR A 8 9.97 11.10 -8.15
N ALA A 9 9.72 10.01 -7.44
CA ALA A 9 10.46 8.77 -7.60
C ALA A 9 10.12 8.09 -8.94
N ALA A 10 11.08 8.08 -9.86
CA ALA A 10 10.86 7.70 -11.25
C ALA A 10 10.35 6.26 -11.42
N ASN A 11 10.97 5.30 -10.73
CA ASN A 11 10.59 3.89 -10.78
C ASN A 11 9.19 3.63 -10.21
N GLN A 12 8.84 4.20 -9.05
CA GLN A 12 7.48 4.05 -8.52
C GLN A 12 6.44 4.72 -9.41
N ASN A 13 6.73 5.90 -9.97
CA ASN A 13 5.82 6.58 -10.89
C ASN A 13 5.60 5.76 -12.17
N GLU A 14 6.66 5.17 -12.73
CA GLU A 14 6.57 4.28 -13.89
C GLU A 14 5.70 3.05 -13.59
N TRP A 15 5.92 2.38 -12.44
CA TRP A 15 5.11 1.23 -12.03
C TRP A 15 3.64 1.61 -11.81
N MET A 16 3.38 2.76 -11.19
CA MET A 16 2.00 3.26 -11.02
C MET A 16 1.33 3.54 -12.35
N GLY A 17 2.04 4.07 -13.35
CA GLY A 17 1.52 4.22 -14.72
C GLY A 17 1.04 2.89 -15.30
N TYR A 18 1.86 1.84 -15.23
CA TYR A 18 1.45 0.50 -15.67
C TYR A 18 0.30 -0.09 -14.83
N MET A 19 0.24 0.21 -13.53
CA MET A 19 -0.87 -0.20 -12.67
C MET A 19 -2.17 0.49 -13.09
N GLU A 20 -2.15 1.79 -13.39
CA GLU A 20 -3.30 2.57 -13.84
C GLU A 20 -3.81 2.09 -15.20
N GLU A 21 -2.93 1.86 -16.18
CA GLU A 21 -3.30 1.25 -17.46
C GLU A 21 -3.92 -0.15 -17.25
N ARG A 22 -3.38 -0.94 -16.31
CA ARG A 22 -3.89 -2.27 -16.02
C ARG A 22 -5.25 -2.25 -15.34
N LEU A 23 -5.55 -1.23 -14.53
CA LEU A 23 -6.82 -1.09 -13.82
C LEU A 23 -8.02 -1.01 -14.77
N GLU A 24 -7.84 -0.53 -16.00
CA GLU A 24 -8.91 -0.54 -17.02
C GLU A 24 -9.49 -1.94 -17.28
N LYS A 25 -8.70 -3.00 -17.04
CA LYS A 25 -9.15 -4.40 -17.19
C LYS A 25 -9.94 -4.91 -15.98
N TYR A 26 -10.00 -4.16 -14.90
CA TYR A 26 -10.63 -4.53 -13.63
C TYR A 26 -11.68 -3.48 -13.23
N PRO A 27 -12.83 -3.43 -13.92
CA PRO A 27 -13.83 -2.36 -13.74
C PRO A 27 -14.47 -2.34 -12.34
N GLU A 28 -14.37 -3.43 -11.58
CA GLU A 28 -14.84 -3.51 -10.19
C GLU A 28 -13.84 -2.90 -9.19
N LEU A 29 -12.62 -2.58 -9.63
CA LEU A 29 -11.60 -1.95 -8.80
C LEU A 29 -11.61 -0.43 -9.03
N THR A 30 -11.52 0.32 -7.94
CA THR A 30 -11.35 1.77 -7.97
C THR A 30 -10.13 2.16 -7.15
N LEU A 31 -9.19 2.89 -7.75
CA LEU A 31 -8.08 3.49 -7.03
C LEU A 31 -8.58 4.69 -6.22
N VAL A 32 -8.82 4.48 -4.92
CA VAL A 32 -9.43 5.51 -4.05
C VAL A 32 -8.46 6.59 -3.55
N ALA A 33 -7.15 6.32 -3.53
CA ALA A 33 -6.11 7.24 -3.07
C ALA A 33 -4.69 6.73 -3.38
N THR A 34 -3.78 7.69 -3.53
CA THR A 34 -2.32 7.49 -3.55
C THR A 34 -1.67 8.36 -2.47
N LYS A 35 -0.72 7.80 -1.71
CA LYS A 35 0.03 8.45 -0.63
C LYS A 35 1.53 8.38 -0.90
N TYR A 36 2.27 9.38 -0.42
CA TYR A 36 3.71 9.54 -0.65
C TYR A 36 4.46 9.80 0.65
N PRO A 37 4.57 8.80 1.56
CA PRO A 37 5.28 8.93 2.82
C PRO A 37 6.80 9.09 2.68
N GLY A 38 7.35 8.99 1.46
CA GLY A 38 8.80 8.90 1.24
C GLY A 38 9.34 7.51 1.60
N GLU A 39 10.62 7.44 1.94
CA GLU A 39 11.26 6.20 2.41
C GLU A 39 11.22 6.11 3.95
N ASP A 40 10.02 6.32 4.53
CA ASP A 40 9.78 6.25 5.97
C ASP A 40 8.64 5.26 6.30
N GLN A 41 8.96 4.21 7.06
CA GLN A 41 8.02 3.16 7.43
C GLN A 41 6.93 3.64 8.40
N ASN A 42 7.25 4.56 9.33
CA ASN A 42 6.29 5.07 10.30
C ASN A 42 5.27 5.99 9.63
N ALA A 43 5.71 6.84 8.69
CA ALA A 43 4.84 7.65 7.87
C ALA A 43 3.94 6.76 7.00
N ALA A 44 4.49 5.71 6.38
CA ALA A 44 3.69 4.75 5.60
C ALA A 44 2.64 4.02 6.44
N PHE A 45 2.99 3.66 7.69
CA PHE A 45 2.06 3.10 8.66
C PHE A 45 0.92 4.07 8.97
N GLN A 46 1.24 5.33 9.30
CA GLN A 46 0.23 6.36 9.62
C GLN A 46 -0.70 6.63 8.43
N ASP A 47 -0.13 6.81 7.23
CA ASP A 47 -0.91 6.99 6.00
C ASP A 47 -1.84 5.80 5.75
N SER A 48 -1.37 4.58 5.98
CA SER A 48 -2.17 3.36 5.83
C SER A 48 -3.30 3.28 6.86
N GLN A 49 -3.06 3.66 8.11
CA GLN A 49 -4.11 3.76 9.13
C GLN A 49 -5.18 4.78 8.72
N ASP A 50 -4.77 5.93 8.20
CA ASP A 50 -5.69 6.96 7.73
C ASP A 50 -6.51 6.50 6.53
N LEU A 51 -5.90 5.76 5.59
CA LEU A 51 -6.62 5.15 4.48
C LEU A 51 -7.68 4.15 4.97
N ILE A 52 -7.33 3.27 5.92
CA ILE A 52 -8.26 2.29 6.50
C ILE A 52 -9.44 2.98 7.19
N LYS A 53 -9.19 4.06 7.95
CA LYS A 53 -10.23 4.84 8.65
C LYS A 53 -11.12 5.60 7.67
N LYS A 54 -10.50 6.28 6.69
CA LYS A 54 -11.19 7.17 5.74
C LYS A 54 -12.05 6.41 4.73
N PHE A 55 -11.67 5.18 4.39
CA PHE A 55 -12.36 4.37 3.41
C PHE A 55 -12.85 3.06 4.06
N PRO A 56 -14.04 3.04 4.70
CA PRO A 56 -14.57 1.83 5.36
C PRO A 56 -14.73 0.61 4.44
N GLY A 57 -14.89 0.84 3.13
CA GLY A 57 -14.95 -0.20 2.10
C GLY A 57 -13.61 -0.56 1.45
N LEU A 58 -12.48 -0.05 1.97
CA LEU A 58 -11.16 -0.33 1.43
C LEU A 58 -10.89 -1.83 1.41
N ARG A 59 -10.62 -2.38 0.23
CA ARG A 59 -10.34 -3.83 0.07
C ARG A 59 -8.86 -4.16 0.01
N GLY A 60 -8.00 -3.19 -0.31
CA GLY A 60 -6.57 -3.40 -0.22
C GLY A 60 -5.67 -2.19 -0.46
N ILE A 61 -4.41 -2.38 -0.09
CA ILE A 61 -3.32 -1.40 -0.15
C ILE A 61 -2.15 -2.01 -0.92
N PHE A 62 -1.63 -1.27 -1.90
CA PHE A 62 -0.36 -1.57 -2.57
C PHE A 62 0.75 -0.72 -1.95
N GLY A 63 1.66 -1.34 -1.20
CA GLY A 63 2.86 -0.69 -0.66
C GLY A 63 4.04 -0.87 -1.61
N ILE A 64 4.34 0.12 -2.45
CA ILE A 64 5.26 -0.06 -3.59
C ILE A 64 6.70 0.40 -3.32
N THR A 65 7.15 0.25 -2.07
CA THR A 65 8.54 0.46 -1.65
C THR A 65 8.89 -0.50 -0.51
N SER A 66 10.19 -0.74 -0.33
CA SER A 66 10.69 -1.67 0.70
C SER A 66 10.25 -1.31 2.12
N VAL A 67 10.00 -0.04 2.40
CA VAL A 67 9.53 0.44 3.71
C VAL A 67 8.01 0.67 3.77
N ALA A 68 7.38 1.00 2.63
CA ALA A 68 5.95 1.24 2.58
C ALA A 68 5.13 -0.03 2.75
N PHE A 69 5.59 -1.15 2.18
CA PHE A 69 4.90 -2.44 2.31
C PHE A 69 4.82 -2.93 3.77
N PRO A 70 5.92 -3.04 4.54
CA PRO A 70 5.83 -3.45 5.94
C PRO A 70 5.04 -2.45 6.80
N GLY A 71 5.14 -1.14 6.52
CA GLY A 71 4.32 -0.14 7.21
C GLY A 71 2.81 -0.34 6.98
N ALA A 72 2.41 -0.61 5.75
CA ALA A 72 1.01 -0.91 5.41
C ALA A 72 0.52 -2.25 6.01
N ALA A 73 1.37 -3.28 6.01
CA ALA A 73 1.07 -4.58 6.60
C ALA A 73 0.85 -4.45 8.12
N GLU A 74 1.71 -3.70 8.80
CA GLU A 74 1.57 -3.44 10.24
C GLU A 74 0.31 -2.61 10.53
N ALA A 75 -0.06 -1.64 9.69
CA ALA A 75 -1.29 -0.87 9.85
C ALA A 75 -2.55 -1.75 9.76
N VAL A 76 -2.58 -2.69 8.82
CA VAL A 76 -3.67 -3.67 8.71
C VAL A 76 -3.73 -4.60 9.92
N LYS A 77 -2.57 -5.09 10.36
CA LYS A 77 -2.45 -5.98 11.53
C LYS A 77 -2.92 -5.28 12.82
N GLN A 78 -2.33 -4.12 13.15
CA GLN A 78 -2.70 -3.35 14.36
C GLN A 78 -4.14 -2.81 14.28
N GLY A 79 -4.64 -2.53 13.08
CA GLY A 79 -6.01 -2.09 12.88
C GLY A 79 -7.06 -3.20 13.04
N GLY A 80 -6.65 -4.45 13.29
CA GLY A 80 -7.57 -5.59 13.35
C GLY A 80 -8.27 -5.85 12.02
N LYS A 81 -7.62 -5.52 10.90
CA LYS A 81 -8.16 -5.63 9.53
C LYS A 81 -7.57 -6.78 8.73
N THR A 82 -6.77 -7.64 9.36
CA THR A 82 -6.29 -8.89 8.75
C THR A 82 -7.46 -9.70 8.21
N GLY A 83 -7.35 -10.16 6.96
CA GLY A 83 -8.41 -10.87 6.24
C GLY A 83 -9.53 -9.99 5.67
N GLN A 84 -9.61 -8.71 6.05
CA GLN A 84 -10.59 -7.75 5.51
C GLN A 84 -9.98 -6.79 4.49
N VAL A 85 -8.79 -6.25 4.82
CA VAL A 85 -7.99 -5.39 3.96
C VAL A 85 -6.75 -6.17 3.54
N LEU A 86 -6.61 -6.43 2.25
CA LEU A 86 -5.44 -7.11 1.70
C LEU A 86 -4.28 -6.13 1.53
N VAL A 87 -3.05 -6.60 1.73
CA VAL A 87 -1.85 -5.79 1.48
C VAL A 87 -0.91 -6.58 0.59
N THR A 88 -0.38 -5.93 -0.43
CA THR A 88 0.67 -6.49 -1.29
C THR A 88 1.63 -5.38 -1.70
N GLY A 89 2.79 -5.72 -2.26
CA GLY A 89 3.79 -4.72 -2.52
C GLY A 89 5.18 -5.26 -2.80
N LEU A 90 6.16 -4.38 -2.63
CA LEU A 90 7.57 -4.64 -2.88
C LEU A 90 8.36 -4.46 -1.59
N SER A 91 8.92 -5.53 -1.03
CA SER A 91 9.85 -5.45 0.11
C SER A 91 10.70 -6.71 0.18
N THR A 92 11.63 -6.77 1.12
CA THR A 92 12.50 -7.93 1.28
C THR A 92 11.73 -9.07 1.98
N PRO A 93 12.05 -10.34 1.69
CA PRO A 93 11.45 -11.47 2.40
C PRO A 93 11.66 -11.41 3.92
N ASN A 94 12.80 -10.88 4.38
CA ASN A 94 13.10 -10.77 5.80
C ASN A 94 12.18 -9.78 6.51
N ASP A 95 11.92 -8.61 5.90
CA ASP A 95 11.04 -7.59 6.48
C ASP A 95 9.58 -8.03 6.46
N MET A 96 9.19 -8.85 5.48
CA MET A 96 7.82 -9.34 5.34
C MET A 96 7.54 -10.62 6.13
N LYS A 97 8.57 -11.33 6.60
CA LYS A 97 8.44 -12.59 7.36
C LYS A 97 7.44 -12.54 8.52
N PRO A 98 7.33 -11.46 9.31
CA PRO A 98 6.35 -11.39 10.41
C PRO A 98 4.88 -11.28 9.98
N TYR A 99 4.61 -11.12 8.68
CA TYR A 99 3.28 -10.86 8.12
C TYR A 99 2.80 -11.94 7.13
N VAL A 100 3.66 -12.91 6.82
CA VAL A 100 3.39 -13.98 5.85
C VAL A 100 3.59 -15.32 6.54
N GLU A 101 2.63 -16.23 6.36
CA GLU A 101 2.65 -17.61 6.88
C GLU A 101 2.83 -18.61 5.73
#